data_AF-A0A532E6G0-F1
#
_entry.id   AF-A0A532E6G0-F1
#
_cell.length_a   1.000
_cell.length_b   1.000
_cell.length_c   1.000
_cell.angle_alpha   90.00
_cell.angle_beta   90.00
_cell.angle_gamma   90.00
#
_symmetry.space_group_name_H-M   'P 1'
#
loop_
_entity.id
_entity.type
_entity.pdbx_description
1 polymer ?
#
loop_
_entity_poly.entity_id
_entity_poly.type
_entity_poly.pdbx_seq_one_letter_code
_entity_poly.pdbx_strand_id
1 'polypeptide(L)' 'MHELPREVSSWIYDFFYNEHSVAYLKINAQLCIAAKGGNVKHYGLSSLRIGKPVAEQLEFMEGLLPCPELPYHMA' A
#
# COMPACT_ATOMS: atom_id res chain seq x y z
N MET A 1 10.47 24.66 -7.23
CA MET A 1 9.13 24.03 -7.19
C MET A 1 8.26 25.02 -6.43
N HIS A 2 7.29 25.68 -7.07
CA HIS A 2 6.42 26.61 -6.34
C HIS A 2 5.54 25.80 -5.39
N GLU A 3 5.65 26.03 -4.10
CA GLU A 3 4.77 25.43 -3.11
C GLU A 3 3.35 25.95 -3.34
N LEU A 4 2.38 25.05 -3.33
CA LEU A 4 0.97 25.42 -3.42
C LEU A 4 0.58 26.27 -2.21
N PRO A 5 -0.35 27.24 -2.35
CA PRO A 5 -0.94 27.90 -1.20
C PRO A 5 -1.46 26.86 -0.21
N ARG A 6 -1.25 27.12 1.08
CA ARG A 6 -1.55 26.17 2.16
C ARG A 6 -3.01 25.69 2.10
N GLU A 7 -3.93 26.60 1.80
CA GLU A 7 -5.36 26.33 1.69
C GLU A 7 -5.66 25.31 0.59
N VAL A 8 -4.98 25.44 -0.56
CA VAL A 8 -5.13 24.50 -1.68
C VAL A 8 -4.57 23.14 -1.31
N SER A 9 -3.39 23.08 -0.68
CA SER A 9 -2.81 21.81 -0.23
C SER A 9 -3.70 21.11 0.82
N SER A 10 -4.20 21.84 1.82
CA SER A 10 -5.11 21.30 2.83
C SER A 10 -6.40 20.78 2.21
N TRP A 11 -7.02 21.53 1.29
CA TRP A 11 -8.23 21.08 0.61
C TRP A 11 -8.00 19.79 -0.18
N ILE A 12 -6.87 19.67 -0.90
CA ILE A 12 -6.52 18.45 -1.63
C ILE A 12 -6.38 17.28 -0.65
N TYR A 13 -5.67 17.46 0.46
CA TYR A 13 -5.55 16.42 1.49
C TYR A 13 -6.92 16.03 2.05
N ASP A 14 -7.74 17.00 2.43
CA ASP A 14 -9.07 16.76 2.96
C ASP A 14 -9.97 16.04 1.95
N PHE A 15 -9.90 16.39 0.67
CA PHE A 15 -10.61 15.70 -0.40
C PHE A 15 -10.20 14.22 -0.48
N PHE A 16 -8.90 13.92 -0.51
CA PHE A 16 -8.42 12.54 -0.53
C PHE A 16 -8.75 11.76 0.74
N TYR A 17 -8.67 12.38 1.92
CA TYR A 17 -8.95 11.70 3.18
C TYR A 17 -10.44 11.50 3.46
N ASN A 18 -11.30 12.42 3.03
CA ASN A 18 -12.73 12.36 3.32
C ASN A 18 -13.52 11.57 2.28
N GLU A 19 -13.12 11.61 1.00
CA GLU A 19 -13.85 10.88 -0.06
C GLU A 19 -13.29 9.49 -0.34
N HIS A 20 -12.03 9.23 0.03
CA HIS A 20 -11.40 7.92 -0.17
C HIS A 20 -11.04 7.25 1.16
N SER A 21 -11.36 5.97 1.27
CA SER A 21 -10.88 5.14 2.38
C SER A 21 -9.42 4.75 2.16
N VAL A 22 -8.48 5.69 2.21
CA VAL A 22 -7.06 5.42 1.88
C VAL A 22 -6.49 4.32 2.76
N ALA A 23 -5.90 3.29 2.14
CA ALA A 23 -5.19 2.20 2.80
C ALA A 23 -3.90 1.87 2.04
N TYR A 24 -2.90 1.35 2.73
CA TYR A 24 -1.65 0.94 2.11
C TYR A 24 -1.14 -0.40 2.64
N LEU A 25 -0.38 -1.09 1.79
CA LEU A 25 0.41 -2.27 2.09
C LEU A 25 1.84 -2.04 1.60
N LYS A 26 2.81 -2.17 2.51
CA LYS A 26 4.24 -2.13 2.19
C LYS A 26 4.75 -3.56 2.12
N ILE A 27 5.34 -3.93 0.99
CA ILE A 27 5.95 -5.24 0.76
C ILE A 27 7.47 -5.07 0.77
N ASN A 28 8.19 -5.98 1.42
CA ASN A 28 9.66 -5.97 1.40
C ASN A 28 10.22 -6.79 0.23
N ALA A 29 11.55 -6.77 0.07
CA ALA A 29 12.24 -7.54 -0.97
C ALA A 29 12.05 -9.07 -0.85
N GLN A 30 11.63 -9.57 0.32
CA GLN A 30 11.30 -10.99 0.54
C GLN A 30 9.83 -11.31 0.23
N LEU A 31 9.10 -10.38 -0.39
CA LEU A 31 7.67 -10.51 -0.73
C LEU A 31 6.76 -10.72 0.49
N CYS A 32 7.20 -10.25 1.66
CA CYS A 32 6.42 -10.27 2.90
C CYS A 32 5.81 -8.90 3.18
N ILE A 33 4.66 -8.90 3.87
CA ILE A 33 4.03 -7.66 4.36
C ILE A 33 4.92 -7.03 5.42
N ALA A 34 5.59 -5.93 5.11
CA ALA A 34 6.46 -5.19 6.03
C ALA A 34 5.68 -4.22 6.91
N ALA A 35 4.64 -3.58 6.36
CA ALA A 35 3.76 -2.68 7.08
C ALA A 35 2.39 -2.57 6.39
N LYS A 36 1.37 -2.16 7.15
CA LYS A 36 0.04 -1.86 6.65
C LYS A 36 -0.59 -0.74 7.46
N GLY A 37 -1.46 0.07 6.86
CA GLY A 37 -2.12 1.16 7.58
C GLY A 37 -3.18 1.89 6.76
N GLY A 38 -3.73 2.95 7.35
CA GLY A 38 -4.95 3.58 6.84
C GLY A 38 -6.18 2.70 7.09
N ASN A 39 -7.17 2.78 6.21
CA ASN A 39 -8.46 2.11 6.36
C ASN A 39 -8.47 0.66 5.84
N VAL A 40 -7.46 -0.14 6.20
CA VAL A 40 -7.35 -1.56 5.77
C VAL A 40 -8.59 -2.38 6.14
N LYS A 41 -9.30 -1.99 7.22
CA LYS A 41 -10.53 -2.66 7.64
C LYS A 41 -11.67 -2.48 6.64
N HIS A 42 -11.79 -1.30 6.03
CA HIS A 42 -12.82 -1.02 5.01
C HIS A 42 -12.73 -1.97 3.82
N TYR A 43 -11.52 -2.43 3.48
CA TYR A 43 -11.29 -3.39 2.39
C TYR A 43 -11.23 -4.86 2.85
N GLY A 44 -11.61 -5.17 4.09
CA GLY A 44 -11.56 -6.55 4.61
C GLY A 44 -10.15 -7.06 4.91
N LEU A 45 -9.12 -6.21 4.85
CA LEU A 45 -7.71 -6.57 5.01
C LEU A 45 -7.21 -6.55 6.46
N SER A 46 -8.13 -6.63 7.43
CA SER A 46 -7.81 -6.55 8.86
C SER A 46 -6.97 -7.72 9.34
N SER A 47 -7.21 -8.92 8.81
CA SER A 47 -6.55 -10.18 9.20
C SER A 47 -5.13 -10.33 8.68
N LEU A 48 -4.66 -9.44 7.79
CA LEU A 48 -3.31 -9.47 7.25
C LEU A 48 -2.25 -9.41 8.35
N ARG A 49 -1.28 -10.29 8.24
CA ARG A 49 -0.20 -10.49 9.20
C ARG A 49 1.10 -9.92 8.63
N ILE A 50 1.71 -9.03 9.41
CA ILE A 50 3.05 -8.49 9.13
C ILE A 50 4.07 -9.62 9.25
N GLY A 51 5.09 -9.61 8.40
CA GLY A 51 6.16 -10.60 8.35
C GLY A 51 5.80 -11.90 7.64
N LYS A 52 4.56 -12.03 7.17
CA LYS A 52 4.11 -13.20 6.40
C LYS A 52 4.13 -12.92 4.89
N PRO A 53 4.36 -13.96 4.06
CA PRO A 53 4.30 -13.83 2.62
C PRO A 53 2.96 -13.23 2.19
N VAL A 54 3.02 -12.35 1.19
CA VAL A 54 1.81 -11.69 0.69
C VAL A 54 0.98 -12.62 -0.19
N ALA A 55 1.63 -13.48 -0.98
CA ALA A 55 0.96 -14.48 -1.83
C ALA A 55 0.08 -15.45 -1.03
N GLU A 56 0.51 -15.87 0.16
CA GLU A 56 -0.26 -16.75 1.06
C GLU A 56 -1.53 -16.09 1.65
N GLN A 57 -1.62 -14.76 1.62
CA GLN A 57 -2.68 -14.00 2.27
C GLN A 57 -3.56 -13.23 1.27
N LEU A 58 -3.03 -12.93 0.09
CA LEU A 58 -3.66 -12.15 -0.97
C LEU A 58 -3.25 -12.74 -2.33
N GLU A 59 -3.94 -13.80 -2.73
CA GLU A 59 -3.69 -14.50 -4.00
C GLU A 59 -3.73 -13.56 -5.22
N PHE A 60 -4.62 -12.57 -5.22
CA PHE A 60 -4.72 -11.59 -6.31
C PHE A 60 -3.45 -10.77 -6.53
N MET A 61 -2.56 -10.69 -5.52
CA MET A 61 -1.31 -9.95 -5.64
C MET A 61 -0.24 -10.71 -6.40
N GLU A 62 -0.34 -12.03 -6.60
CA GLU A 62 0.70 -12.82 -7.29
C GLU A 62 1.05 -12.23 -8.67
N GLY A 63 0.07 -11.73 -9.42
CA GLY A 63 0.29 -11.08 -10.73
C GLY A 63 0.87 -9.67 -10.67
N LEU A 64 0.99 -9.07 -9.47
CA LEU A 64 1.53 -7.73 -9.23
C LEU A 64 2.87 -7.76 -8.50
N LEU A 65 3.28 -8.92 -7.98
CA LEU A 65 4.56 -9.07 -7.30
C LEU A 65 5.69 -9.18 -8.31
N PRO A 66 6.89 -8.69 -7.95
CA PRO A 66 8.10 -8.96 -8.71
C PRO A 66 8.27 -10.47 -8.92
N CYS A 67 8.43 -10.90 -10.17
CA CYS A 67 8.73 -12.30 -10.47
C CYS A 67 10.15 -12.61 -9.96
N PRO A 68 10.33 -13.58 -9.05
CA PRO A 68 11.64 -13.91 -8.48
C PRO A 68 12.66 -14.39 -9.52
N GLU A 69 12.17 -14.94 -10.63
CA GLU A 69 12.97 -15.52 -11.72
C GLU A 69 13.44 -14.46 -12.73
N LEU A 70 12.84 -13.26 -12.69
CA LEU A 70 13.21 -12.16 -13.55
C LEU A 70 14.18 -11.22 -12.81
N PRO A 71 15.16 -10.61 -13.51
CA PRO A 71 16.21 -9.80 -12.90
C PRO A 71 15.73 -8.40 -12.41
N TYR A 72 14.46 -8.28 -12.00
CA TYR A 72 13.90 -7.05 -11.46
C TYR A 72 14.17 -6.98 -9.95
N HIS A 73 15.35 -6.48 -9.60
CA HIS A 73 15.69 -6.14 -8.23
C HIS A 73 15.03 -4.80 -7.86
N MET A 74 14.07 -4.79 -6.94
CA MET A 74 13.71 -3.56 -6.21
C MET A 74 14.88 -3.24 -5.27
N ALA A 75 15.76 -2.35 -5.73
CA ALA A 75 16.85 -1.77 -4.94
C ALA A 75 16.33 -0.82 -3.85
#